data_AF-A0A1X1MWI9-F1
#
_entry.id   AF-A0A1X1MWI9-F1
#
_cell.length_a   1.000
_cell.length_b   1.000
_cell.length_c   1.000
_cell.angle_alpha   90.00
_cell.angle_beta   90.00
_cell.angle_gamma   90.00
#
_symmetry.space_group_name_H-M   'P 1'
#
loop_
_entity.id
_entity.type
_entity.pdbx_description
1 polymer ?
#
loop_
_entity_poly.entity_id
_entity_poly.type
_entity_poly.pdbx_seq_one_letter_code
_entity_poly.pdbx_strand_id
1 'polypeptide(L)'
;MSSAASVPMAVLGTRPHAHLEPPGASPRATASGSSTPAPALDMTGDDRVALWQQRLLEAESGMTTFLLEHHADLRLLDWLHTQAEIFADFPTPDDRDPTAWQRVFFRAQALIERFIVSRWGEAELVDWARANASVFGKVEPEPTGRPADVVHRLARQADLYSSRYAVDTDEPMQATLIISHCGIWDYREQARARGVPLTLASPLFVLHHCPLGEHPGQGIRTGLPPAA
;
A
#
# COMPACT_ATOMS: atom_id res chain seq x y z
N MET A 1 12.23 -35.85 -37.71
CA MET A 1 13.27 -36.00 -36.67
C MET A 1 14.12 -34.74 -36.68
N SER A 2 14.04 -33.91 -35.64
CA SER A 2 14.98 -32.80 -35.42
C SER A 2 15.10 -32.50 -33.93
N SER A 3 16.35 -32.58 -33.48
CA SER A 3 17.04 -32.13 -32.27
C SER A 3 16.30 -31.39 -31.15
N ALA A 4 16.47 -31.87 -29.91
CA ALA A 4 16.45 -31.06 -28.68
C ALA A 4 17.57 -31.55 -27.74
N ALA A 5 18.58 -30.72 -27.53
CA ALA A 5 19.69 -30.98 -26.63
C ALA A 5 19.32 -30.58 -25.20
N SER A 6 19.35 -31.55 -24.28
CA SER A 6 19.42 -31.32 -22.83
C SER A 6 20.88 -31.17 -22.40
N VAL A 7 21.17 -30.21 -21.53
CA VAL A 7 22.45 -30.11 -20.80
C VAL A 7 22.16 -30.03 -19.30
N PRO A 8 22.92 -30.76 -18.44
CA PRO A 8 22.55 -31.02 -17.06
C PRO A 8 23.10 -30.03 -16.03
N MET A 9 22.54 -30.12 -14.83
CA MET A 9 22.95 -29.54 -13.55
C MET A 9 24.46 -29.64 -13.24
N ALA A 10 25.01 -28.59 -12.63
CA ALA A 10 26.24 -28.64 -11.86
C ALA A 10 26.09 -27.92 -10.51
N VAL A 11 26.42 -28.66 -9.45
CA VAL A 11 26.53 -28.24 -8.05
C VAL A 11 27.90 -27.61 -7.81
N LEU A 12 27.96 -26.44 -7.16
CA LEU A 12 29.14 -25.84 -6.53
C LEU A 12 28.61 -25.07 -5.31
N GLY A 13 29.00 -25.27 -4.05
CA GLY A 13 30.32 -25.58 -3.50
C GLY A 13 30.76 -24.38 -2.65
N THR A 14 30.47 -24.38 -1.35
CA THR A 14 30.78 -23.32 -0.38
C THR A 14 32.27 -23.27 -0.02
N ARG A 15 32.84 -22.06 0.12
CA ARG A 15 34.11 -21.76 0.84
C ARG A 15 34.27 -20.23 1.07
N PRO A 16 35.15 -19.77 1.98
CA PRO A 16 34.74 -19.07 3.21
C PRO A 16 35.11 -17.57 3.26
N HIS A 17 34.55 -16.90 4.28
CA HIS A 17 34.69 -15.49 4.63
C HIS A 17 36.13 -14.96 4.61
N ALA A 18 36.37 -13.95 3.78
CA ALA A 18 37.48 -13.01 3.91
C ALA A 18 36.97 -11.73 4.58
N HIS A 19 37.63 -11.37 5.68
CA HIS A 19 37.44 -10.11 6.42
C HIS A 19 37.91 -8.95 5.54
N LEU A 20 37.00 -8.06 5.15
CA LEU A 20 37.33 -6.78 4.52
C LEU A 20 36.97 -5.67 5.51
N GLU A 21 37.98 -4.86 5.88
CA GLU A 21 37.80 -3.61 6.61
C GLU A 21 36.88 -2.65 5.83
N PRO A 22 36.08 -1.81 6.51
CA PRO A 22 35.19 -0.88 5.84
C PRO A 22 35.98 0.30 5.27
N PRO A 23 35.79 0.67 3.99
CA PRO A 23 36.33 1.91 3.45
C PRO A 23 35.65 3.12 4.10
N GLY A 24 36.47 4.14 4.38
CA GLY A 24 36.17 5.30 5.21
C GLY A 24 34.85 5.99 4.89
N ALA A 25 34.19 6.42 5.96
CA ALA A 25 33.00 7.24 5.93
C ALA A 25 33.28 8.57 5.20
N SER A 26 32.82 8.68 3.96
CA SER A 26 32.53 9.98 3.36
C SER A 26 31.44 10.67 4.18
N PRO A 27 31.56 11.98 4.45
CA PRO A 27 30.62 12.70 5.29
C PRO A 27 29.24 12.65 4.65
N ARG A 28 28.28 12.06 5.39
CA ARG A 28 26.86 12.07 5.07
C ARG A 28 26.43 13.53 4.98
N ALA A 29 26.20 14.03 3.76
CA ALA A 29 25.56 15.31 3.56
C ALA A 29 24.20 15.25 4.27
N THR A 30 24.11 15.93 5.41
CA THR A 30 22.85 16.24 6.07
C THR A 30 22.14 17.23 5.16
N ALA A 31 21.42 16.71 4.17
CA ALA A 31 20.36 17.47 3.54
C ALA A 31 19.30 17.70 4.62
N SER A 32 19.46 18.77 5.39
CA SER A 32 18.36 19.44 6.07
C SER A 32 17.48 20.07 4.99
N GLY A 33 16.80 19.24 4.21
CA GLY A 33 15.62 19.66 3.48
C GLY A 33 14.57 19.98 4.54
N SER A 34 14.18 21.23 4.64
CA SER A 34 13.07 21.66 5.48
C SER A 34 11.79 21.07 4.90
N SER A 35 11.46 19.83 5.26
CA SER A 35 10.18 19.22 4.93
C SER A 35 9.10 19.99 5.68
N THR A 36 8.49 20.96 5.00
CA THR A 36 7.38 21.73 5.56
C THR A 36 6.19 20.79 5.67
N PRO A 37 5.50 20.70 6.83
CA PRO A 37 4.27 19.95 6.95
C PRO A 37 3.33 20.38 5.82
N ALA A 38 2.85 19.42 5.02
CA ALA A 38 1.92 19.76 3.95
C ALA A 38 0.62 20.26 4.61
N PRO A 39 0.07 21.41 4.18
CA PRO A 39 -1.28 21.77 4.60
C PRO A 39 -2.23 20.65 4.17
N ALA A 40 -3.24 20.37 5.00
CA ALA A 40 -4.30 19.43 4.64
C ALA A 40 -4.88 19.83 3.28
N LEU A 41 -5.15 18.85 2.42
CA LEU A 41 -5.77 19.11 1.14
C LEU A 41 -7.21 19.57 1.40
N ASP A 42 -7.66 20.61 0.68
CA ASP A 42 -9.05 21.07 0.74
C ASP A 42 -9.93 20.05 -0.02
N MET A 43 -10.22 18.94 0.64
CA MET A 43 -11.10 17.88 0.14
C MET A 43 -12.50 18.08 0.68
N THR A 44 -13.45 18.26 -0.23
CA THR A 44 -14.87 18.35 0.10
C THR A 44 -15.40 17.02 0.65
N GLY A 45 -16.61 17.04 1.22
CA GLY A 45 -17.29 15.81 1.63
C GLY A 45 -17.49 14.84 0.46
N ASP A 46 -17.85 15.36 -0.71
CA ASP A 46 -18.05 14.57 -1.92
C ASP A 46 -16.73 13.96 -2.43
N ASP A 47 -15.62 14.70 -2.37
CA ASP A 47 -14.29 14.16 -2.70
C ASP A 47 -13.89 13.01 -1.77
N ARG A 48 -14.19 13.16 -0.47
CA ARG A 48 -13.93 12.10 0.53
C ARG A 48 -14.77 10.87 0.26
N VAL A 49 -16.05 11.03 -0.07
CA VAL A 49 -16.96 9.93 -0.43
C VAL A 49 -16.44 9.19 -1.66
N ALA A 50 -16.14 9.92 -2.74
CA ALA A 50 -15.63 9.34 -3.98
C ALA A 50 -14.32 8.58 -3.74
N LEU A 51 -13.42 9.15 -2.94
CA LEU A 51 -12.15 8.50 -2.64
C LEU A 51 -12.33 7.26 -1.74
N TRP A 52 -13.26 7.26 -0.76
CA TRP A 52 -13.58 6.05 0.00
C TRP A 52 -14.17 4.94 -0.88
N GLN A 53 -15.06 5.30 -1.81
CA GLN A 53 -15.61 4.37 -2.80
C GLN A 53 -14.50 3.77 -3.68
N GLN A 54 -13.59 4.60 -4.17
CA GLN A 54 -12.42 4.16 -4.93
C GLN A 54 -11.54 3.21 -4.10
N ARG A 55 -11.25 3.54 -2.84
CA ARG A 55 -10.45 2.68 -1.95
C ARG A 55 -11.10 1.33 -1.65
N LEU A 56 -12.43 1.29 -1.59
CA LEU A 56 -13.17 0.03 -1.46
C LEU A 56 -13.05 -0.81 -2.73
N LEU A 57 -13.25 -0.20 -3.90
CA LEU A 57 -13.07 -0.86 -5.20
C LEU A 57 -11.66 -1.44 -5.35
N GLU A 58 -10.64 -0.65 -5.00
CA GLU A 58 -9.24 -1.05 -5.03
C GLU A 58 -8.98 -2.27 -4.12
N ALA A 59 -9.49 -2.26 -2.89
CA ALA A 59 -9.33 -3.37 -1.95
C ALA A 59 -9.95 -4.68 -2.47
N GLU A 60 -11.18 -4.62 -3.01
CA GLU A 60 -11.87 -5.78 -3.57
C GLU A 60 -11.24 -6.32 -4.85
N SER A 61 -10.89 -5.40 -5.75
CA SER A 61 -10.23 -5.75 -7.02
C SER A 61 -8.83 -6.30 -6.75
N GLY A 62 -8.09 -5.71 -5.81
CA GLY A 62 -6.79 -6.18 -5.36
C GLY A 62 -6.88 -7.57 -4.74
N MET A 63 -7.93 -7.85 -3.96
CA MET A 63 -8.20 -9.19 -3.44
C MET A 63 -8.48 -10.20 -4.56
N THR A 64 -9.28 -9.80 -5.57
CA THR A 64 -9.56 -10.65 -6.73
C THR A 64 -8.30 -10.94 -7.54
N THR A 65 -7.46 -9.92 -7.77
CA THR A 65 -6.16 -10.09 -8.44
C THR A 65 -5.22 -11.00 -7.66
N PHE A 66 -5.09 -10.79 -6.35
CA PHE A 66 -4.30 -11.64 -5.46
C PHE A 66 -4.72 -13.12 -5.57
N LEU A 67 -6.03 -13.39 -5.52
CA LEU A 67 -6.54 -14.76 -5.67
C LEU A 67 -6.20 -15.38 -7.03
N LEU A 68 -6.33 -14.62 -8.12
CA LEU A 68 -6.03 -15.11 -9.46
C LEU A 68 -4.54 -15.40 -9.66
N GLU A 69 -3.66 -14.59 -9.08
CA GLU A 69 -2.21 -14.68 -9.27
C GLU A 69 -1.57 -15.74 -8.35
N HIS A 70 -2.05 -15.88 -7.11
CA HIS A 70 -1.41 -16.71 -6.09
C HIS A 70 -2.21 -17.97 -5.71
N HIS A 71 -3.54 -17.97 -5.90
CA HIS A 71 -4.44 -19.01 -5.40
C HIS A 71 -5.53 -19.39 -6.42
N ALA A 72 -5.09 -19.76 -7.63
CA ALA A 72 -5.95 -20.07 -8.77
C ALA A 72 -6.92 -21.25 -8.57
N ASP A 73 -6.72 -22.06 -7.52
CA ASP A 73 -7.67 -23.10 -7.08
C ASP A 73 -8.92 -22.52 -6.39
N LEU A 74 -9.05 -21.19 -6.38
CA LEU A 74 -10.25 -20.38 -6.16
C LEU A 74 -11.39 -21.09 -5.41
N ARG A 75 -11.40 -20.89 -4.10
CA ARG A 75 -12.59 -21.09 -3.26
C ARG A 75 -13.56 -19.94 -3.48
N LEU A 76 -14.04 -19.79 -4.73
CA LEU A 76 -14.88 -18.67 -5.18
C LEU A 76 -16.11 -18.49 -4.28
N LEU A 77 -16.68 -19.58 -3.78
CA LEU A 77 -17.81 -19.53 -2.82
C LEU A 77 -17.44 -18.86 -1.49
N ASP A 78 -16.25 -19.13 -0.95
CA ASP A 78 -15.80 -18.50 0.29
C ASP A 78 -15.53 -17.01 0.09
N TRP A 79 -14.96 -16.64 -1.07
CA TRP A 79 -14.74 -15.25 -1.42
C TRP A 79 -16.08 -14.51 -1.62
N LEU A 80 -17.03 -15.11 -2.34
CA LEU A 80 -18.38 -14.56 -2.51
C LEU A 80 -19.11 -14.38 -1.18
N HIS A 81 -18.95 -15.32 -0.24
CA HIS A 81 -19.50 -15.16 1.11
C HIS A 81 -18.88 -13.97 1.84
N THR A 82 -17.57 -13.81 1.73
CA THR A 82 -16.85 -12.66 2.31
C THR A 82 -17.31 -11.35 1.68
N GLN A 83 -17.48 -11.29 0.36
CA GLN A 83 -18.03 -10.12 -0.32
C GLN A 83 -19.46 -9.80 0.16
N ALA A 84 -20.31 -10.81 0.34
CA ALA A 84 -21.65 -10.59 0.90
C ALA A 84 -21.59 -9.96 2.31
N GLU A 85 -20.65 -10.38 3.16
CA GLU A 85 -20.41 -9.75 4.48
C GLU A 85 -19.89 -8.31 4.35
N ILE A 86 -19.02 -8.03 3.37
CA ILE A 86 -18.52 -6.67 3.10
C ILE A 86 -19.68 -5.72 2.76
N PHE A 87 -20.64 -6.19 1.97
CA PHE A 87 -21.74 -5.39 1.42
C PHE A 87 -23.07 -5.51 2.19
N ALA A 88 -23.14 -6.24 3.30
CA ALA A 88 -24.39 -6.48 4.03
C ALA A 88 -25.10 -5.17 4.49
N ASP A 89 -24.33 -4.15 4.89
CA ASP A 89 -24.85 -2.82 5.25
C ASP A 89 -24.24 -1.74 4.35
N PHE A 90 -24.42 -1.89 3.04
CA PHE A 90 -23.89 -0.93 2.08
C PHE A 90 -24.68 0.39 2.12
N PRO A 91 -24.02 1.57 2.19
CA PRO A 91 -24.66 2.86 2.05
C PRO A 91 -25.46 2.94 0.75
N THR A 92 -26.50 3.76 0.72
CA THR A 92 -27.19 4.04 -0.54
C THR A 92 -26.22 4.78 -1.48
N PRO A 93 -26.35 4.63 -2.81
CA PRO A 93 -25.46 5.30 -3.76
C PRO A 93 -25.43 6.84 -3.63
N ASP A 94 -26.53 7.40 -3.11
CA ASP A 94 -26.68 8.84 -2.86
C ASP A 94 -26.25 9.26 -1.45
N ASP A 95 -25.76 8.34 -0.62
CA ASP A 95 -25.22 8.66 0.69
C ASP A 95 -23.93 9.49 0.53
N ARG A 96 -23.98 10.74 0.99
CA ARG A 96 -22.88 11.70 0.97
C ARG A 96 -22.15 11.80 2.30
N ASP A 97 -22.43 10.94 3.29
CA ASP A 97 -21.65 10.87 4.53
C ASP A 97 -20.32 10.14 4.28
N PRO A 98 -19.16 10.83 4.35
CA PRO A 98 -17.87 10.16 4.20
C PRO A 98 -17.64 9.10 5.27
N THR A 99 -18.24 9.25 6.45
CA THR A 99 -18.11 8.31 7.57
C THR A 99 -18.79 6.99 7.27
N ALA A 100 -19.89 6.99 6.51
CA ALA A 100 -20.58 5.78 6.09
C ALA A 100 -19.68 4.93 5.19
N TRP A 101 -19.09 5.54 4.17
CA TRP A 101 -18.16 4.89 3.25
C TRP A 101 -16.85 4.46 3.92
N GLN A 102 -16.32 5.27 4.84
CA GLN A 102 -15.18 4.90 5.68
C GLN A 102 -15.43 3.62 6.47
N ARG A 103 -16.62 3.47 7.09
CA ARG A 103 -16.97 2.25 7.84
C ARG A 103 -16.96 1.01 6.95
N VAL A 104 -17.51 1.11 5.73
CA VAL A 104 -17.50 -0.01 4.78
C VAL A 104 -16.08 -0.39 4.39
N PHE A 105 -15.23 0.59 4.05
CA PHE A 105 -13.84 0.33 3.70
C PHE A 105 -13.10 -0.42 4.82
N PHE A 106 -13.27 0.01 6.07
CA PHE A 106 -12.60 -0.66 7.20
C PHE A 106 -13.15 -2.05 7.50
N ARG A 107 -14.46 -2.26 7.32
CA ARG A 107 -15.05 -3.60 7.36
C ARG A 107 -14.44 -4.48 6.28
N ALA A 108 -14.32 -3.98 5.04
CA ALA A 108 -13.71 -4.70 3.93
C ALA A 108 -12.26 -5.09 4.21
N GLN A 109 -11.43 -4.15 4.67
CA GLN A 109 -10.05 -4.43 5.08
C GLN A 109 -9.97 -5.54 6.12
N ALA A 110 -10.76 -5.46 7.20
CA ALA A 110 -10.74 -6.46 8.26
C ALA A 110 -11.19 -7.85 7.78
N LEU A 111 -12.23 -7.92 6.94
CA LEU A 111 -12.75 -9.18 6.39
C LEU A 111 -11.76 -9.82 5.40
N ILE A 112 -11.15 -9.02 4.52
CA ILE A 112 -10.12 -9.49 3.58
C ILE A 112 -8.88 -9.98 4.32
N GLU A 113 -8.38 -9.20 5.30
CA GLU A 113 -7.23 -9.61 6.10
C GLU A 113 -7.52 -10.90 6.86
N ARG A 114 -8.70 -11.02 7.49
CA ARG A 114 -9.12 -12.26 8.15
C ARG A 114 -9.18 -13.42 7.15
N PHE A 115 -9.72 -13.18 5.95
CA PHE A 115 -9.81 -14.19 4.90
C PHE A 115 -8.42 -14.72 4.53
N ILE A 116 -7.46 -13.83 4.32
CA ILE A 116 -6.07 -14.17 3.96
C ILE A 116 -5.37 -14.88 5.12
N VAL A 117 -5.35 -14.26 6.31
CA VAL A 117 -4.61 -14.76 7.47
C VAL A 117 -5.11 -16.13 7.92
N SER A 118 -6.43 -16.34 7.92
CA SER A 118 -7.00 -17.63 8.34
C SER A 118 -6.67 -18.79 7.40
N ARG A 119 -6.23 -18.52 6.17
CA ARG A 119 -5.94 -19.53 5.16
C ARG A 119 -4.46 -19.73 4.92
N TRP A 120 -3.71 -18.64 4.86
CA TRP A 120 -2.32 -18.66 4.41
C TRP A 120 -1.36 -17.93 5.35
N GLY A 121 -1.88 -17.29 6.40
CA GLY A 121 -1.08 -16.59 7.41
C GLY A 121 -0.79 -15.13 7.07
N GLU A 122 -0.16 -14.42 8.01
CA GLU A 122 0.12 -12.98 7.91
C GLU A 122 1.08 -12.62 6.77
N ALA A 123 1.94 -13.55 6.36
CA ALA A 123 2.93 -13.30 5.32
C ALA A 123 2.31 -12.94 3.97
N GLU A 124 1.16 -13.52 3.61
CA GLU A 124 0.48 -13.28 2.31
C GLU A 124 -0.13 -11.88 2.18
N LEU A 125 -0.26 -11.14 3.29
CA LEU A 125 -0.77 -9.76 3.21
C LEU A 125 0.16 -8.84 2.41
N VAL A 126 1.45 -9.21 2.24
CA VAL A 126 2.38 -8.49 1.35
C VAL A 126 2.00 -8.61 -0.12
N ASP A 127 1.56 -9.80 -0.54
CA ASP A 127 1.20 -10.05 -1.93
C ASP A 127 -0.17 -9.44 -2.24
N TRP A 128 -1.09 -9.48 -1.28
CA TRP A 128 -2.32 -8.70 -1.39
C TRP A 128 -2.07 -7.18 -1.45
N ALA A 129 -1.15 -6.64 -0.63
CA ALA A 129 -0.79 -5.22 -0.69
C ALA A 129 -0.20 -4.84 -2.06
N ARG A 130 0.62 -5.70 -2.67
CA ARG A 130 1.15 -5.53 -4.04
C ARG A 130 0.05 -5.56 -5.09
N ALA A 131 -0.89 -6.50 -4.99
CA ALA A 131 -2.04 -6.58 -5.89
C ALA A 131 -2.91 -5.31 -5.79
N ASN A 132 -3.14 -4.81 -4.57
CA ASN A 132 -3.86 -3.57 -4.34
C ASN A 132 -3.13 -2.34 -4.92
N ALA A 133 -1.80 -2.26 -4.77
CA ALA A 133 -0.98 -1.21 -5.38
C ALA A 133 -1.03 -1.25 -6.92
N SER A 134 -1.07 -2.45 -7.52
CA SER A 134 -1.24 -2.65 -8.96
C SER A 134 -2.60 -2.14 -9.45
N VAL A 135 -3.68 -2.39 -8.70
CA VAL A 135 -5.01 -1.84 -9.02
C VAL A 135 -5.04 -0.33 -8.86
N PHE A 136 -4.49 0.20 -7.77
CA PHE A 136 -4.37 1.65 -7.53
C PHE A 136 -3.72 2.36 -8.73
N GLY A 137 -2.62 1.79 -9.26
CA GLY A 137 -1.97 2.33 -10.46
C GLY A 137 -2.84 2.31 -11.73
N LYS A 138 -3.87 1.46 -11.81
CA LYS A 138 -4.77 1.33 -12.97
C LYS A 138 -6.03 2.20 -12.87
N VAL A 139 -6.50 2.51 -11.66
CA VAL A 139 -7.73 3.28 -11.46
C VAL A 139 -7.47 4.78 -11.32
N GLU A 140 -6.26 5.15 -10.92
CA GLU A 140 -5.84 6.55 -10.94
C GLU A 140 -5.66 7.05 -12.38
N PRO A 141 -5.96 8.33 -12.67
CA PRO A 141 -5.70 8.92 -13.98
C PRO A 141 -4.24 8.70 -14.42
N GLU A 142 -3.94 8.60 -15.70
CA GLU A 142 -2.55 8.45 -16.14
C GLU A 142 -1.70 9.66 -15.67
N PRO A 143 -0.51 9.46 -15.06
CA PRO A 143 0.37 10.57 -14.71
C PRO A 143 0.78 11.35 -15.95
N THR A 144 1.01 12.66 -15.82
CA THR A 144 1.56 13.46 -16.93
C THR A 144 3.06 13.19 -17.15
N GLY A 145 3.60 12.13 -16.55
CA GLY A 145 5.02 11.82 -16.46
C GLY A 145 5.77 12.62 -15.37
N ARG A 146 5.09 13.50 -14.63
CA ARG A 146 5.69 14.30 -13.56
C ARG A 146 5.75 13.52 -12.23
N PRO A 147 6.91 13.45 -11.55
CA PRO A 147 7.03 12.82 -10.22
C PRO A 147 6.04 13.38 -9.19
N ALA A 148 5.76 14.68 -9.24
CA ALA A 148 4.82 15.35 -8.35
C ALA A 148 3.39 14.79 -8.47
N ASP A 149 2.95 14.36 -9.65
CA ASP A 149 1.60 13.81 -9.85
C ASP A 149 1.41 12.53 -9.03
N VAL A 150 2.44 11.69 -8.97
CA VAL A 150 2.42 10.47 -8.17
C VAL A 150 2.31 10.82 -6.69
N VAL A 151 3.18 11.72 -6.20
CA VAL A 151 3.19 12.15 -4.80
C VAL A 151 1.86 12.81 -4.39
N HIS A 152 1.25 13.61 -5.27
CA HIS A 152 -0.05 14.21 -4.99
C HIS A 152 -1.18 13.18 -4.84
N ARG A 153 -1.16 12.08 -5.62
CA ARG A 153 -2.16 11.00 -5.45
C ARG A 153 -2.02 10.32 -4.10
N LEU A 154 -0.79 10.03 -3.72
CA LEU A 154 -0.47 9.42 -2.44
C LEU A 154 -0.82 10.34 -1.26
N ALA A 155 -0.60 11.65 -1.42
CA ALA A 155 -0.99 12.67 -0.46
C ALA A 155 -2.53 12.72 -0.26
N ARG A 156 -3.33 12.56 -1.32
CA ARG A 156 -4.80 12.47 -1.20
C ARG A 156 -5.24 11.29 -0.33
N GLN A 157 -4.60 10.13 -0.49
CA GLN A 157 -4.88 8.99 0.38
C GLN A 157 -4.44 9.25 1.82
N ALA A 158 -3.25 9.84 2.02
CA ALA A 158 -2.78 10.22 3.34
C ALA A 158 -3.77 11.17 4.04
N ASP A 159 -4.30 12.17 3.32
CA ASP A 159 -5.32 13.12 3.80
C ASP A 159 -6.67 12.44 4.11
N LEU A 160 -7.11 11.51 3.25
CA LEU A 160 -8.32 10.71 3.49
C LEU A 160 -8.26 9.99 4.84
N TYR A 161 -7.10 9.45 5.17
CA TYR A 161 -6.85 8.76 6.44
C TYR A 161 -6.58 9.69 7.61
N SER A 162 -6.56 11.02 7.41
CA SER A 162 -6.12 11.99 8.43
C SER A 162 -4.69 11.74 8.92
N SER A 163 -3.81 11.31 8.02
CA SER A 163 -2.38 11.10 8.30
C SER A 163 -1.64 12.43 8.42
N ARG A 164 -0.54 12.47 9.19
CA ARG A 164 0.38 13.62 9.18
C ARG A 164 1.49 13.35 8.19
N TYR A 165 1.68 14.25 7.24
CA TYR A 165 2.68 14.09 6.18
C TYR A 165 3.29 15.42 5.74
N ALA A 166 4.42 15.33 5.04
CA ALA A 166 5.07 16.43 4.34
C ALA A 166 5.29 16.02 2.88
N VAL A 167 5.19 17.01 1.99
CA VAL A 167 5.45 16.85 0.55
C VAL A 167 6.62 17.75 0.18
N ASP A 168 7.58 17.18 -0.53
CA ASP A 168 8.70 17.89 -1.13
C ASP A 168 8.65 17.68 -2.64
N THR A 169 8.48 18.76 -3.39
CA THR A 169 8.43 18.78 -4.85
C THR A 169 9.40 19.80 -5.43
N ASP A 170 10.40 20.23 -4.66
CA ASP A 170 11.29 21.32 -5.04
C ASP A 170 12.26 20.90 -6.16
N GLU A 171 12.48 19.60 -6.34
CA GLU A 171 13.32 19.04 -7.40
C GLU A 171 12.49 18.68 -8.65
N PRO A 172 12.81 19.22 -9.85
CA PRO A 172 12.01 18.96 -11.06
C PRO A 172 11.90 17.49 -11.47
N MET A 173 12.89 16.67 -11.09
CA MET A 173 12.98 15.25 -11.42
C MET A 173 12.70 14.34 -10.24
N GLN A 174 12.36 14.89 -9.07
CA GLN A 174 12.12 14.12 -7.86
C GLN A 174 10.99 14.69 -7.03
N ALA A 175 10.08 13.84 -6.57
CA ALA A 175 9.10 14.22 -5.57
C ALA A 175 9.18 13.24 -4.39
N THR A 176 8.95 13.77 -3.19
CA THR A 176 8.98 12.99 -1.95
C THR A 176 7.71 13.18 -1.13
N LEU A 177 7.10 12.07 -0.69
CA LEU A 177 6.09 12.06 0.37
C LEU A 177 6.71 11.47 1.65
N ILE A 178 6.58 12.19 2.77
CA ILE A 178 7.05 11.74 4.08
C ILE A 178 5.85 11.63 5.00
N ILE A 179 5.49 10.41 5.41
CA ILE A 179 4.40 10.17 6.38
C ILE A 179 5.02 10.09 7.78
N SER A 180 4.74 11.10 8.62
CA SER A 180 5.19 11.13 10.01
C SER A 180 4.21 10.45 10.97
N HIS A 181 2.95 10.28 10.53
CA HIS A 181 1.92 9.57 11.29
C HIS A 181 0.87 8.98 10.34
N CYS A 182 0.60 7.69 10.46
CA CYS A 182 -0.37 7.00 9.61
C CYS A 182 -1.74 6.97 10.30
N GLY A 183 -2.69 7.78 9.84
CA GLY A 183 -4.00 7.90 10.51
C GLY A 183 -4.85 6.62 10.44
N ILE A 184 -4.57 5.73 9.48
CA ILE A 184 -5.20 4.39 9.44
C ILE A 184 -4.83 3.55 10.68
N TRP A 185 -3.66 3.80 11.27
CA TRP A 185 -3.23 3.11 12.48
C TRP A 185 -4.04 3.54 13.69
N ASP A 186 -4.37 4.83 13.81
CA ASP A 186 -5.22 5.32 14.91
C ASP A 186 -6.59 4.65 14.88
N TYR A 187 -7.17 4.52 13.69
CA TYR A 187 -8.45 3.81 13.54
C TYR A 187 -8.35 2.37 14.05
N ARG A 188 -7.25 1.69 13.69
CA ARG A 188 -6.98 0.30 14.10
C ARG A 188 -6.77 0.19 15.61
N GLU A 189 -6.00 1.09 16.22
CA GLU A 189 -5.83 1.15 17.68
C GLU A 189 -7.16 1.38 18.39
N GLN A 190 -8.00 2.28 17.89
CA GLN A 190 -9.33 2.52 18.44
C GLN A 190 -10.22 1.26 18.33
N ALA A 191 -10.12 0.51 17.23
CA ALA A 191 -10.83 -0.76 17.09
C ALA A 191 -10.31 -1.81 18.09
N ARG A 192 -8.99 -1.92 18.27
CA ARG A 192 -8.36 -2.81 19.27
C ARG A 192 -8.82 -2.46 20.68
N ALA A 193 -8.86 -1.17 21.03
CA ALA A 193 -9.34 -0.70 22.33
C ALA A 193 -10.81 -1.06 22.60
N ARG A 194 -11.61 -1.27 21.54
CA ARG A 194 -12.99 -1.77 21.62
C ARG A 194 -13.10 -3.30 21.60
N GLY A 195 -11.97 -4.01 21.66
CA GLY A 195 -11.92 -5.48 21.70
C GLY A 195 -11.94 -6.15 20.33
N VAL A 196 -11.78 -5.41 19.22
CA VAL A 196 -11.67 -6.01 17.88
C VAL A 196 -10.27 -6.63 17.73
N PRO A 197 -10.14 -7.95 17.52
CA PRO A 197 -8.85 -8.56 17.23
C PRO A 197 -8.32 -8.00 15.92
N LEU A 198 -7.13 -7.41 15.95
CA LEU A 198 -6.43 -7.02 14.73
C LEU A 198 -5.57 -8.18 14.25
N THR A 199 -5.61 -8.39 12.94
CA THR A 199 -4.77 -9.32 12.17
C THR A 199 -3.29 -8.91 12.13
N LEU A 200 -2.97 -7.64 12.43
CA LEU A 200 -1.61 -7.11 12.38
C LEU A 200 -1.07 -6.79 13.78
N ALA A 201 0.12 -7.32 14.07
CA ALA A 201 0.79 -7.15 15.35
C ALA A 201 1.51 -5.79 15.52
N SER A 202 1.79 -5.04 14.44
CA SER A 202 2.63 -3.84 14.50
C SER A 202 2.33 -2.77 13.42
N PRO A 203 2.52 -1.47 13.72
CA PRO A 203 2.37 -0.37 12.76
C PRO A 203 3.37 -0.43 11.61
N LEU A 204 4.54 -1.07 11.82
CA LEU A 204 5.53 -1.28 10.76
C LEU A 204 5.00 -2.16 9.63
N PHE A 205 4.07 -3.07 9.93
CA PHE A 205 3.37 -3.84 8.91
C PHE A 205 2.53 -2.90 8.05
N VAL A 206 1.69 -2.07 8.67
CA VAL A 206 0.87 -1.09 7.96
C VAL A 206 1.71 -0.07 7.18
N LEU A 207 2.89 0.32 7.64
CA LEU A 207 3.78 1.25 6.92
C LEU A 207 4.52 0.59 5.74
N HIS A 208 5.06 -0.63 5.91
CA HIS A 208 5.64 -1.41 4.80
C HIS A 208 4.60 -1.83 3.75
N HIS A 209 3.33 -1.99 4.17
CA HIS A 209 2.25 -2.57 3.38
C HIS A 209 1.14 -1.57 3.06
N CYS A 210 1.33 -0.30 3.45
CA CYS A 210 0.68 0.81 2.78
C CYS A 210 1.21 0.77 1.35
N PRO A 211 0.41 1.08 0.31
CA PRO A 211 0.96 1.35 -1.03
C PRO A 211 1.90 2.59 -1.05
N LEU A 212 2.36 3.06 0.12
CA LEU A 212 3.06 4.29 0.45
C LEU A 212 4.48 4.06 1.00
N GLY A 213 5.12 2.92 0.72
CA GLY A 213 6.57 2.77 0.84
C GLY A 213 7.14 2.48 2.24
N GLU A 214 8.26 1.76 2.21
CA GLU A 214 8.94 1.11 3.33
C GLU A 214 9.49 2.09 4.39
N HIS A 215 9.29 1.73 5.66
CA HIS A 215 9.87 2.31 6.88
C HIS A 215 9.46 3.74 7.33
N PRO A 216 9.14 3.94 8.63
CA PRO A 216 8.98 5.28 9.20
C PRO A 216 10.31 6.05 9.12
N GLY A 217 10.30 7.17 8.40
CA GLY A 217 11.46 8.04 8.23
C GLY A 217 12.21 7.88 6.90
N GLN A 218 11.78 6.98 6.00
CA GLN A 218 12.21 6.97 4.60
C GLN A 218 11.07 7.48 3.73
N GLY A 219 11.25 8.65 3.11
CA GLY A 219 10.26 9.20 2.19
C GLY A 219 10.15 8.38 0.91
N ILE A 220 8.95 8.31 0.34
CA ILE A 220 8.75 7.71 -0.99
C ILE A 220 9.39 8.65 -2.01
N ARG A 221 10.48 8.25 -2.64
CA ARG A 221 11.13 9.01 -3.71
C ARG A 221 10.69 8.46 -5.06
N THR A 222 10.07 9.30 -5.88
CA THR A 222 9.84 9.00 -7.30
C THR A 222 10.83 9.80 -8.13
N GLY A 223 11.52 9.15 -9.08
CA GLY A 223 12.47 9.79 -9.99
C GLY A 223 12.30 9.26 -11.41
N LEU A 224 12.51 10.12 -12.41
CA LEU A 224 12.66 9.64 -13.79
C LEU A 224 13.99 8.87 -13.91
N PRO A 225 14.03 7.71 -14.60
CA PRO A 225 15.30 7.08 -14.92
C PRO A 225 16.17 8.06 -15.74
N PRO A 226 17.50 8.05 -15.57
CA PRO A 226 18.38 8.88 -16.39
C PRO A 226 18.16 8.51 -17.86
N ALA A 227 18.00 9.52 -18.72
CA ALA A 227 17.95 9.32 -20.16
C ALA A 227 19.26 8.63 -20.60
N ALA A 228 19.12 7.47 -21.25
CA ALA A 228 20.21 6.72 -21.86
C ALA A 228 20.72 7.40 -23.14
#